data_AF-A0A7R7WSC7-F1
#
_entry.id   AF-A0A7R7WSC7-F1
#
_cell.length_a   1.000
_cell.length_b   1.000
_cell.length_c   1.000
_cell.angle_alpha   90.00
_cell.angle_beta   90.00
_cell.angle_gamma   90.00
#
_symmetry.space_group_name_H-M   'P 1'
#
loop_
_entity.id
_entity.type
_entity.pdbx_description
1 polymer ?
#
loop_
_entity_poly.entity_id
_entity_poly.type
_entity_poly.pdbx_seq_one_letter_code
_entity_poly.pdbx_strand_id
1 'polypeptide(L)'
;MVCIRDAEDAIASKKIAPLVECVEKLYHALYARLMMELVMVDLCSCFSIEVTRVSSHNNFMLPEPRHLYNIFLTCKQILDSPTVCKIFNKESVRNYQATLVHRAVTKVNSMPFALDDLIGYRRFTLGIIDNPDSSFRQKWAGSALIYHMPPPKVLIIHSERYMSFTPRNTYQFMIPQQPLPFIQRHNVDPAFTERARTSDHRQAALAMLEGKTVGVLRNQGTMQQLIEYAKRRKCVCQSACSCGQDCTQDPDRLCPCAEWNMILLLSQVNANRGTLGIRDRCTVLSKAVFQELSSIREDVDVFVIGLALNRAVRIFGEEMQKELFAGII
;
A
#
# COMPACT_ATOMS: atom_id res chain seq x y z
N MET A 1 -6.86 21.38 9.54
CA MET A 1 -6.51 20.04 9.03
C MET A 1 -7.80 19.42 8.55
N VAL A 2 -7.88 18.99 7.29
CA VAL A 2 -9.11 18.40 6.76
C VAL A 2 -9.44 17.17 7.59
N CYS A 3 -10.60 17.17 8.23
CA CYS A 3 -11.06 16.00 8.93
C CYS A 3 -11.67 15.06 7.87
N ILE A 4 -11.32 13.77 7.88
CA ILE A 4 -12.02 12.77 7.04
C ILE A 4 -13.54 12.86 7.28
N ARG A 5 -13.95 13.24 8.49
CA ARG A 5 -15.34 13.53 8.85
C ARG A 5 -15.97 14.63 8.00
N ASP A 6 -15.23 15.68 7.66
CA ASP A 6 -15.75 16.77 6.83
C ASP A 6 -16.05 16.27 5.40
N ALA A 7 -15.28 15.28 4.93
CA ALA A 7 -15.55 14.60 3.65
C ALA A 7 -16.76 13.68 3.73
N GLU A 8 -16.90 12.92 4.82
CA GLU A 8 -18.08 12.10 5.07
C GLU A 8 -19.36 12.94 5.13
N ASP A 9 -19.33 14.05 5.88
CA ASP A 9 -20.44 15.00 6.01
C ASP A 9 -20.77 15.64 4.65
N ALA A 10 -19.75 16.02 3.86
CA ALA A 10 -19.96 16.57 2.53
C ALA A 10 -20.61 15.56 1.57
N ILE A 11 -20.15 14.30 1.58
CA ILE A 11 -20.76 13.21 0.78
C ILE A 11 -22.21 12.99 1.21
N ALA A 12 -22.48 12.91 2.51
CA ALA A 12 -23.83 12.70 3.05
C ALA A 12 -24.77 13.87 2.73
N SER A 13 -24.26 15.10 2.68
CA SER A 13 -25.06 16.30 2.39
C SER A 13 -25.62 16.34 0.96
N LYS A 14 -25.07 15.53 0.04
CA LYS A 14 -25.38 15.52 -1.40
C LYS A 14 -25.22 16.90 -2.09
N LYS A 15 -24.55 17.87 -1.45
CA LYS A 15 -24.29 19.20 -2.02
C LYS A 15 -22.94 19.22 -2.74
N ILE A 16 -22.93 19.77 -3.96
CA ILE A 16 -21.73 19.78 -4.81
C ILE A 16 -20.66 20.72 -4.26
N ALA A 17 -21.01 21.94 -3.86
CA ALA A 17 -20.01 22.94 -3.45
C ALA A 17 -19.16 22.52 -2.23
N PRO A 18 -19.74 22.02 -1.12
CA PRO A 18 -18.96 21.51 0.01
C PRO A 18 -18.08 20.30 -0.35
N LEU A 19 -18.57 19.45 -1.26
CA LEU A 19 -17.81 18.29 -1.74
C LEU A 19 -16.59 18.72 -2.55
N VAL A 20 -16.75 19.68 -3.47
CA VAL A 20 -15.64 20.23 -4.27
C VAL A 20 -14.58 20.84 -3.36
N GLU A 21 -14.98 21.68 -2.41
CA GLU A 21 -14.05 22.32 -1.46
C GLU A 21 -13.30 21.27 -0.62
N CYS A 22 -14.01 20.24 -0.16
CA CYS A 22 -13.39 19.18 0.64
C CYS A 22 -12.39 18.35 -0.18
N VAL A 23 -12.76 17.97 -1.41
CA VAL A 23 -11.88 17.23 -2.33
C VAL A 23 -10.63 18.04 -2.65
N GLU A 24 -10.77 19.33 -2.91
CA GLU A 24 -9.63 20.21 -3.18
C GLU A 24 -8.67 20.27 -1.99
N LYS A 25 -9.19 20.45 -0.77
CA LYS A 25 -8.35 20.46 0.44
C LYS A 25 -7.68 19.10 0.68
N LEU A 26 -8.38 17.99 0.47
CA LEU A 26 -7.82 16.64 0.58
C LEU A 26 -6.71 16.40 -0.44
N TYR A 27 -6.90 16.83 -1.69
CA TYR A 27 -5.89 16.73 -2.74
C TYR A 27 -4.59 17.43 -2.32
N HIS A 28 -4.66 18.69 -1.90
CA HIS A 28 -3.47 19.44 -1.49
C HIS A 28 -2.79 18.85 -0.25
N ALA A 29 -3.58 18.39 0.73
CA ALA A 29 -3.07 17.74 1.93
C ALA A 29 -2.37 16.40 1.61
N LEU A 30 -2.97 15.59 0.75
CA LEU A 30 -2.41 14.31 0.30
C LEU A 30 -1.13 14.54 -0.51
N TYR A 31 -1.12 15.49 -1.44
CA TYR A 31 0.05 15.83 -2.24
C TYR A 31 1.21 16.30 -1.34
N ALA A 32 0.94 17.21 -0.41
CA ALA A 32 1.92 17.68 0.57
C ALA A 32 2.50 16.53 1.39
N ARG A 33 1.65 15.61 1.86
CA ARG A 33 2.08 14.45 2.63
C ARG A 33 2.92 13.51 1.78
N LEU A 34 2.46 13.14 0.59
CA LEU A 34 3.14 12.22 -0.32
C LEU A 34 4.53 12.72 -0.71
N MET A 35 4.68 14.02 -0.99
CA MET A 35 5.98 14.63 -1.27
C MET A 35 6.97 14.46 -0.12
N MET A 36 6.53 14.63 1.13
CA MET A 36 7.40 14.36 2.27
C MET A 36 7.71 12.87 2.39
N GLU A 37 6.72 11.99 2.23
CA GLU A 37 6.96 10.53 2.31
C GLU A 37 7.96 10.05 1.26
N LEU A 38 7.90 10.58 0.04
CA LEU A 38 8.88 10.30 -1.02
C LEU A 38 10.31 10.64 -0.58
N VAL A 39 10.51 11.82 -0.01
CA VAL A 39 11.84 12.26 0.45
C VAL A 39 12.35 11.36 1.57
N MET A 40 11.49 11.02 2.54
CA MET A 40 11.87 10.16 3.67
C MET A 40 12.24 8.75 3.21
N VAL A 41 11.49 8.18 2.27
CA VAL A 41 11.76 6.85 1.74
C VAL A 41 13.03 6.86 0.88
N ASP A 42 13.23 7.89 0.05
CA ASP A 42 14.44 8.04 -0.77
C ASP A 42 15.69 8.13 0.11
N LEU A 43 15.61 8.90 1.20
CA LEU A 43 16.67 8.99 2.21
C LEU A 43 16.97 7.63 2.86
N CYS A 44 15.93 6.89 3.23
CA CYS A 44 16.08 5.53 3.76
C CYS A 44 16.70 4.58 2.72
N SER A 45 16.37 4.73 1.44
CA SER A 45 16.90 3.90 0.36
C SER A 45 18.38 4.13 0.06
N CYS A 46 18.94 5.27 0.48
CA CYS A 46 20.37 5.55 0.36
C CYS A 46 21.20 4.65 1.28
N PHE A 47 20.59 4.08 2.32
CA PHE A 47 21.27 3.27 3.31
C PHE A 47 21.14 1.78 2.98
N SER A 48 22.26 1.16 2.61
CA SER A 48 22.35 -0.28 2.41
C SER A 48 22.88 -0.96 3.66
N ILE A 49 22.14 -1.92 4.17
CA ILE A 49 22.60 -2.84 5.22
C ILE A 49 22.40 -4.28 4.73
N GLU A 50 23.45 -5.10 4.83
CA GLU A 50 23.39 -6.54 4.58
C GLU A 50 22.84 -7.31 5.80
N VAL A 51 21.70 -6.88 6.35
CA VAL A 51 21.03 -7.60 7.43
C VAL A 51 19.97 -8.48 6.81
N THR A 52 20.08 -9.78 7.06
CA THR A 52 19.06 -10.76 6.68
C THR A 52 17.72 -10.34 7.29
N ARG A 53 16.70 -10.12 6.45
CA ARG A 53 15.34 -9.83 6.92
C ARG A 53 14.88 -10.97 7.84
N VAL A 54 14.64 -10.69 9.11
CA VAL A 54 14.10 -11.67 10.05
C VAL A 54 12.59 -11.75 9.85
N SER A 55 12.15 -12.54 8.86
CA SER A 55 10.73 -12.78 8.65
C SER A 55 10.26 -13.93 9.54
N SER A 56 9.41 -13.65 10.53
CA SER A 56 8.62 -14.69 11.18
C SER A 56 7.35 -14.96 10.37
N HIS A 57 6.89 -16.21 10.32
CA HIS A 57 5.58 -16.54 9.76
C HIS A 57 4.50 -15.63 10.40
N ASN A 58 3.73 -14.93 9.57
CA ASN A 58 2.59 -14.04 9.90
C ASN A 58 2.85 -12.55 10.16
N ASN A 59 4.08 -12.04 10.13
CA ASN A 59 4.27 -10.60 10.30
C ASN A 59 4.47 -9.87 8.96
N PHE A 60 3.71 -8.78 8.77
CA PHE A 60 3.86 -7.92 7.60
C PHE A 60 5.20 -7.18 7.67
N MET A 61 6.02 -7.39 6.65
CA MET A 61 7.25 -6.65 6.40
C MET A 61 6.94 -5.53 5.41
N LEU A 62 7.49 -4.34 5.64
CA LEU A 62 7.50 -3.32 4.59
C LEU A 62 8.36 -3.81 3.42
N PRO A 63 8.03 -3.45 2.18
CA PRO A 63 8.91 -3.67 1.05
C PRO A 63 10.23 -2.90 1.23
N GLU A 64 11.28 -3.25 0.46
CA GLU A 64 12.52 -2.46 0.47
C GLU A 64 12.20 -0.97 0.19
N PRO A 65 12.93 -0.02 0.82
CA PRO A 65 12.70 1.41 0.61
C PRO A 65 12.68 1.81 -0.86
N ARG A 66 13.52 1.19 -1.71
CA ARG A 66 13.53 1.48 -3.15
C ARG A 66 12.22 1.08 -3.84
N HIS A 67 11.65 -0.07 -3.49
CA HIS A 67 10.34 -0.49 -4.02
C HIS A 67 9.22 0.40 -3.50
N LEU A 68 9.27 0.76 -2.21
CA LEU A 68 8.31 1.69 -1.61
C LEU A 68 8.36 3.08 -2.26
N TYR A 69 9.56 3.55 -2.61
CA TYR A 69 9.75 4.80 -3.33
C TYR A 69 9.03 4.76 -4.69
N ASN A 70 9.19 3.66 -5.43
CA ASN A 70 8.50 3.48 -6.71
C ASN A 70 6.97 3.49 -6.54
N ILE A 71 6.43 2.83 -5.50
CA ILE A 71 4.99 2.88 -5.19
C ILE A 71 4.53 4.32 -4.96
N PHE A 72 5.23 5.08 -4.11
CA PHE A 72 4.87 6.47 -3.82
C PHE A 72 5.05 7.39 -5.03
N LEU A 73 6.04 7.13 -5.87
CA LEU A 73 6.28 7.90 -7.08
C LEU A 73 5.14 7.70 -8.07
N THR A 74 4.67 6.47 -8.25
CA THR A 74 3.52 6.17 -9.09
C THR A 74 2.24 6.82 -8.55
N CYS A 75 2.03 6.81 -7.22
CA CYS A 75 0.93 7.57 -6.61
C CYS A 75 1.04 9.08 -6.93
N LYS A 76 2.24 9.65 -6.92
CA LYS A 76 2.47 11.06 -7.25
C LYS A 76 2.15 11.34 -8.72
N GLN A 77 2.56 10.45 -9.62
CA GLN A 77 2.26 10.57 -11.05
C GLN A 77 0.74 10.56 -11.33
N ILE A 78 -0.03 9.78 -10.58
CA ILE A 78 -1.50 9.81 -10.65
C ILE A 78 -2.03 11.18 -10.21
N LEU A 79 -1.52 11.74 -9.11
CA LEU A 79 -1.93 13.08 -8.65
C LEU A 79 -1.51 14.20 -9.60
N ASP A 80 -0.35 14.06 -10.26
CA ASP A 80 0.14 14.99 -11.27
C ASP A 80 -0.66 14.92 -12.58
N SER A 81 -1.51 13.89 -12.76
CA SER A 81 -2.30 13.74 -13.98
C SER A 81 -3.23 14.95 -14.19
N PRO A 82 -3.28 15.52 -15.41
CA PRO A 82 -4.22 16.59 -15.73
C PRO A 82 -5.69 16.21 -15.56
N THR A 83 -6.00 14.91 -15.56
CA THR A 83 -7.35 14.38 -15.29
C THR A 83 -7.73 14.46 -13.82
N VAL A 84 -6.75 14.53 -12.92
CA VAL A 84 -6.94 14.66 -11.47
C VAL A 84 -6.88 16.12 -11.05
N CYS A 85 -5.83 16.84 -11.48
CA CYS A 85 -5.65 18.24 -11.15
C CYS A 85 -5.18 19.03 -12.38
N LYS A 86 -6.08 19.83 -12.96
CA LYS A 86 -5.76 20.68 -14.11
C LYS A 86 -4.95 21.92 -13.72
N ILE A 87 -5.25 22.52 -12.57
CA ILE A 87 -4.62 23.75 -12.08
C ILE A 87 -4.00 23.46 -10.72
N PHE A 88 -2.67 23.40 -10.69
CA PHE A 88 -1.92 23.05 -9.50
C PHE A 88 -1.62 24.28 -8.62
N ASN A 89 -2.20 24.35 -7.42
CA ASN A 89 -1.94 25.42 -6.47
C ASN A 89 -0.72 25.10 -5.57
N LYS A 90 0.44 25.64 -5.95
CA LYS A 90 1.71 25.46 -5.21
C LYS A 90 1.66 26.02 -3.79
N GLU A 91 0.95 27.12 -3.57
CA GLU A 91 0.89 27.81 -2.28
C GLU A 91 0.11 26.99 -1.24
N SER A 92 -1.04 26.44 -1.64
CA SER A 92 -1.82 25.53 -0.80
C SER A 92 -0.98 24.34 -0.33
N VAL A 93 -0.24 23.71 -1.25
CA VAL A 93 0.65 22.57 -0.89
C VAL A 93 1.74 23.01 0.09
N ARG A 94 2.37 24.17 -0.13
CA ARG A 94 3.40 24.72 0.79
C ARG A 94 2.83 24.96 2.19
N ASN A 95 1.62 25.50 2.30
CA ASN A 95 0.96 25.75 3.59
C ASN A 95 0.68 24.44 4.34
N TYR A 96 0.23 23.39 3.63
CA TYR A 96 0.07 22.07 4.22
C TYR A 96 1.41 21.45 4.65
N GLN A 97 2.46 21.58 3.84
CA GLN A 97 3.80 21.10 4.20
C GLN A 97 4.33 21.80 5.45
N ALA A 98 4.26 23.14 5.51
CA ALA A 98 4.70 23.91 6.67
C ALA A 98 3.97 23.46 7.96
N THR A 99 2.66 23.25 7.88
CA THR A 99 1.85 22.74 9.00
C THR A 99 2.30 21.35 9.46
N LEU A 100 2.59 20.44 8.51
CA LEU A 100 3.03 19.08 8.82
C LEU A 100 4.45 19.07 9.41
N VAL A 101 5.35 19.89 8.87
CA VAL A 101 6.72 20.04 9.39
C VAL A 101 6.70 20.63 10.80
N HIS A 102 5.91 21.67 11.05
CA HIS A 102 5.79 22.27 12.37
C HIS A 102 5.35 21.24 13.42
N ARG A 103 4.33 20.41 13.11
CA ARG A 103 3.89 19.33 13.99
C ARG A 103 4.96 18.28 14.23
N ALA A 104 5.70 17.91 13.18
CA ALA A 104 6.78 16.95 13.28
C ALA A 104 7.91 17.48 14.19
N VAL A 105 8.30 18.75 14.03
CA VAL A 105 9.27 19.42 14.90
C VAL A 105 8.82 19.40 16.36
N THR A 106 7.58 19.80 16.66
CA THR A 106 7.06 19.80 18.03
C THR A 106 7.12 18.41 18.66
N LYS A 107 6.73 17.37 17.91
CA LYS A 107 6.76 15.97 18.38
C LYS A 107 8.19 15.46 18.57
N VAL A 108 9.11 15.84 17.69
CA VAL A 108 10.52 15.42 17.76
C VAL A 108 11.27 16.13 18.89
N ASN A 109 10.88 17.36 19.23
CA ASN A 109 11.48 18.10 20.34
C ASN A 109 11.08 17.53 21.71
N SER A 110 9.94 16.85 21.81
CA SER A 110 9.53 16.15 23.03
C SER A 110 10.17 14.77 23.22
N MET A 111 11.05 14.32 22.31
CA MET A 111 11.71 13.02 22.38
C MET A 111 13.24 13.14 22.48
N PRO A 112 13.90 12.32 23.32
CA PRO A 112 15.36 12.24 23.34
C PRO A 112 15.87 11.74 21.98
N PHE A 113 16.94 12.36 21.48
CA PHE A 113 17.55 12.02 20.21
C PHE A 113 19.02 11.67 20.42
N ALA A 114 19.34 10.41 20.18
CA ALA A 114 20.69 9.90 20.21
C ALA A 114 21.15 9.63 18.77
N LEU A 115 22.35 10.08 18.42
CA LEU A 115 22.99 9.75 17.15
C LEU A 115 23.63 8.35 17.17
N ASP A 116 23.81 7.78 18.35
CA ASP A 116 24.38 6.45 18.55
C ASP A 116 23.27 5.41 18.43
N ASP A 117 22.98 5.00 17.19
CA ASP A 117 22.03 3.94 16.89
C ASP A 117 22.76 2.63 16.53
N LEU A 118 22.17 1.49 16.91
CA LEU A 118 22.79 0.16 16.80
C LEU A 118 23.33 -0.20 15.41
N ILE A 119 22.75 0.40 14.37
CA ILE A 119 23.07 0.12 12.98
C ILE A 119 23.77 1.28 12.25
N GLY A 120 23.98 2.43 12.93
CA GLY A 120 24.67 3.60 12.39
C GLY A 120 23.87 4.42 11.35
N TYR A 121 22.56 4.19 11.22
CA TYR A 121 21.70 4.87 10.26
C TYR A 121 21.65 6.38 10.48
N ARG A 122 21.55 6.83 11.74
CA ARG A 122 21.37 8.27 12.04
C ARG A 122 22.60 9.06 11.63
N ARG A 123 23.78 8.53 11.95
CA ARG A 123 25.06 9.12 11.58
C ARG A 123 25.28 9.15 10.08
N PHE A 124 24.98 8.04 9.40
CA PHE A 124 25.03 7.94 7.94
C PHE A 124 24.14 9.00 7.28
N THR A 125 22.89 9.07 7.73
CA THR A 125 21.87 9.95 7.17
C THR A 125 22.23 11.42 7.37
N LEU A 126 22.76 11.78 8.55
CA LEU A 126 23.25 13.13 8.81
C LEU A 126 24.38 13.50 7.84
N GLY A 127 25.33 12.59 7.59
CA GLY A 127 26.41 12.79 6.63
C GLY A 127 25.91 13.03 5.20
N ILE A 128 24.83 12.37 4.77
CA ILE A 128 24.20 12.62 3.46
C ILE A 128 23.52 13.99 3.42
N ILE A 129 22.76 14.34 4.47
CA ILE A 129 22.00 15.60 4.53
C ILE A 129 22.95 16.81 4.54
N ASP A 130 24.05 16.72 5.28
CA ASP A 130 25.00 17.82 5.43
C ASP A 130 25.94 17.96 4.23
N ASN A 131 26.09 16.92 3.40
CA ASN A 131 26.91 16.95 2.18
C ASN A 131 26.11 17.51 0.97
N PRO A 132 26.42 18.72 0.46
CA PRO A 132 25.73 19.31 -0.68
C PRO A 132 25.89 18.50 -1.98
N ASP A 133 26.98 17.74 -2.11
CA ASP A 133 27.31 16.94 -3.29
C ASP A 133 26.66 15.54 -3.25
N SER A 134 25.97 15.19 -2.16
CA SER A 134 25.24 13.92 -2.13
C SER A 134 24.12 13.92 -3.15
N SER A 135 23.90 12.77 -3.80
CA SER A 135 22.83 12.60 -4.80
C SER A 135 21.46 12.96 -4.22
N PHE A 136 21.21 12.60 -2.97
CA PHE A 136 20.02 12.97 -2.23
C PHE A 136 19.87 14.49 -2.09
N ARG A 137 20.93 15.22 -1.70
CA ARG A 137 20.87 16.67 -1.54
C ARG A 137 20.71 17.37 -2.88
N GLN A 138 21.44 16.96 -3.91
CA GLN A 138 21.27 17.51 -5.26
C GLN A 138 19.83 17.34 -5.77
N LYS A 139 19.20 16.20 -5.47
CA LYS A 139 17.82 15.91 -5.85
C LYS A 139 16.77 16.72 -5.08
N TRP A 140 16.97 16.97 -3.78
CA TRP A 140 15.93 17.52 -2.90
C TRP A 140 16.19 18.93 -2.34
N ALA A 141 17.37 19.52 -2.57
CA ALA A 141 17.71 20.87 -2.11
C ALA A 141 17.41 21.99 -3.13
N GLY A 142 16.88 21.64 -4.32
CA GLY A 142 16.61 22.61 -5.38
C GLY A 142 15.50 23.60 -5.03
N SER A 143 15.75 24.90 -5.25
CA SER A 143 14.78 25.99 -5.03
C SER A 143 13.53 25.91 -5.92
N ALA A 144 13.60 25.16 -7.03
CA ALA A 144 12.47 24.91 -7.92
C ALA A 144 11.45 23.89 -7.36
N LEU A 145 11.81 23.17 -6.30
CA LEU A 145 10.94 22.19 -5.68
C LEU A 145 9.85 22.88 -4.85
N ILE A 146 8.65 22.30 -4.86
CA ILE A 146 7.57 22.74 -3.96
C ILE A 146 7.90 22.35 -2.51
N TYR A 147 8.68 21.27 -2.36
CA TYR A 147 9.14 20.73 -1.09
C TYR A 147 10.17 21.62 -0.41
N HIS A 148 9.93 21.91 0.87
CA HIS A 148 10.91 22.54 1.75
C HIS A 148 11.45 21.50 2.70
N MET A 149 12.77 21.31 2.67
CA MET A 149 13.43 20.30 3.48
C MET A 149 13.29 20.61 4.98
N PRO A 150 12.70 19.70 5.78
CA PRO A 150 12.62 19.84 7.23
C PRO A 150 14.02 19.84 7.89
N PRO A 151 14.10 20.24 9.17
CA PRO A 151 15.33 20.11 9.93
C PRO A 151 15.90 18.67 9.91
N PRO A 152 17.22 18.48 9.88
CA PRO A 152 17.83 17.15 9.75
C PRO A 152 17.31 16.11 10.75
N LYS A 153 17.13 16.51 12.02
CA LYS A 153 16.57 15.65 13.08
C LYS A 153 15.19 15.09 12.72
N VAL A 154 14.33 15.91 12.12
CA VAL A 154 12.99 15.49 11.68
C VAL A 154 13.08 14.50 10.53
N LEU A 155 13.94 14.78 9.54
CA LEU A 155 14.18 13.87 8.41
C LEU A 155 14.60 12.48 8.89
N ILE A 156 15.65 12.43 9.71
CA ILE A 156 16.25 11.18 10.22
C ILE A 156 15.19 10.33 10.95
N ILE A 157 14.50 10.90 11.94
CA ILE A 157 13.50 10.17 12.73
C ILE A 157 12.35 9.68 11.84
N HIS A 158 11.92 10.49 10.86
CA HIS A 158 10.81 10.12 9.99
C HIS A 158 11.19 9.15 8.88
N SER A 159 12.46 9.07 8.47
CA SER A 159 12.94 8.11 7.48
C SER A 159 13.20 6.73 8.09
N GLU A 160 13.60 6.63 9.36
CA GLU A 160 13.81 5.36 10.10
C GLU A 160 12.63 4.39 10.04
N ARG A 161 11.39 4.90 10.02
CA ARG A 161 10.19 4.04 9.97
C ARG A 161 10.04 3.26 8.66
N TYR A 162 10.87 3.54 7.66
CA TYR A 162 10.86 2.85 6.37
C TYR A 162 11.88 1.73 6.28
N MET A 163 12.71 1.54 7.32
CA MET A 163 13.62 0.41 7.41
C MET A 163 12.86 -0.93 7.30
N SER A 164 13.32 -1.82 6.44
CA SER A 164 12.63 -3.05 6.05
C SER A 164 13.09 -4.30 6.82
N PHE A 165 13.89 -4.17 7.88
CA PHE A 165 14.51 -5.32 8.56
C PHE A 165 13.77 -5.85 9.80
N THR A 166 12.77 -5.13 10.32
CA THR A 166 11.90 -5.61 11.40
C THR A 166 10.43 -5.68 10.96
N PRO A 167 9.68 -6.70 11.41
CA PRO A 167 8.26 -6.75 11.14
C PRO A 167 7.52 -5.59 11.80
N ARG A 168 6.51 -5.09 11.10
CA ARG A 168 5.71 -3.98 11.63
C ARG A 168 4.59 -4.53 12.49
N ASN A 169 4.46 -4.00 13.70
CA ASN A 169 3.22 -4.12 14.46
C ASN A 169 2.11 -3.52 13.58
N THR A 170 1.29 -4.40 13.01
CA THR A 170 0.08 -3.94 12.34
C THR A 170 -0.76 -3.28 13.42
N TYR A 171 -1.20 -2.04 13.18
CA TYR A 171 -2.15 -1.36 14.06
C TYR A 171 -3.50 -2.10 13.97
N GLN A 172 -3.58 -3.29 14.57
CA GLN A 172 -4.74 -4.18 14.52
C GLN A 172 -6.00 -3.48 15.07
N PHE A 173 -5.81 -2.48 15.92
CA PHE A 173 -6.87 -1.66 16.52
C PHE A 173 -7.36 -0.48 15.65
N MET A 174 -6.61 -0.07 14.61
CA MET A 174 -7.01 1.06 13.76
C MET A 174 -7.66 0.63 12.44
N ILE A 175 -7.48 -0.64 12.04
CA ILE A 175 -8.08 -1.18 10.83
C ILE A 175 -9.20 -2.13 11.25
N PRO A 176 -10.44 -1.87 10.83
CA PRO A 176 -11.56 -2.78 11.09
C PRO A 176 -11.21 -4.20 10.67
N GLN A 177 -11.40 -5.16 11.57
CA GLN A 177 -11.22 -6.58 11.25
C GLN A 177 -12.47 -7.08 10.55
N GLN A 178 -12.34 -7.50 9.30
CA GLN A 178 -13.42 -8.16 8.57
C GLN A 178 -13.23 -9.68 8.67
N PRO A 179 -14.22 -10.45 9.14
CA PRO A 179 -14.13 -11.89 9.10
C PRO A 179 -14.09 -12.33 7.62
N LEU A 180 -12.98 -12.95 7.23
CA LEU A 180 -12.82 -13.48 5.88
C LEU A 180 -13.29 -14.95 5.85
N PRO A 181 -13.96 -15.39 4.76
CA PRO A 181 -14.57 -16.71 4.67
C PRO A 181 -13.54 -17.82 4.40
N PHE A 182 -12.46 -17.87 5.19
CA PHE A 182 -11.44 -18.88 5.05
C PHE A 182 -11.92 -20.23 5.55
N ILE A 183 -11.68 -21.26 4.74
CA ILE A 183 -11.96 -22.64 5.10
C ILE A 183 -10.87 -23.12 6.06
N GLN A 184 -11.29 -23.58 7.23
CA GLN A 184 -10.40 -24.19 8.21
C GLN A 184 -10.09 -25.62 7.76
N ARG A 185 -8.82 -25.92 7.47
CA ARG A 185 -8.38 -27.21 6.90
C ARG A 185 -8.81 -28.44 7.72
N HIS A 186 -8.98 -28.29 9.03
CA HIS A 186 -9.36 -29.39 9.93
C HIS A 186 -10.85 -29.76 9.89
N ASN A 187 -11.70 -28.93 9.26
CA ASN A 187 -13.15 -29.15 9.19
C ASN A 187 -13.63 -29.65 7.81
N VAL A 188 -12.72 -30.02 6.92
CA VAL A 188 -13.02 -30.42 5.54
C VAL A 188 -12.90 -31.94 5.41
N ASP A 189 -13.85 -32.55 4.70
CA ASP A 189 -13.81 -33.97 4.34
C ASP A 189 -12.43 -34.37 3.75
N PRO A 190 -11.73 -35.36 4.34
CA PRO A 190 -10.45 -35.83 3.83
C PRO A 190 -10.48 -36.26 2.35
N ALA A 191 -11.56 -36.90 1.90
CA ALA A 191 -11.66 -37.36 0.51
C ALA A 191 -11.76 -36.17 -0.47
N PHE A 192 -12.50 -35.14 -0.08
CA PHE A 192 -12.55 -33.88 -0.84
C PHE A 192 -11.20 -33.17 -0.87
N THR A 193 -10.50 -33.13 0.28
CA THR A 193 -9.17 -32.54 0.40
C THR A 193 -8.18 -33.19 -0.54
N GLU A 194 -8.16 -34.53 -0.64
CA GLU A 194 -7.23 -35.25 -1.50
C GLU A 194 -7.49 -35.01 -3.00
N ARG A 195 -8.76 -34.96 -3.40
CA ARG A 195 -9.13 -34.61 -4.79
C ARG A 195 -8.72 -33.17 -5.12
N ALA A 196 -8.97 -32.24 -4.20
CA ALA A 196 -8.57 -30.84 -4.36
C ALA A 196 -7.05 -30.70 -4.48
N ARG A 197 -6.31 -31.43 -3.64
CA ARG A 197 -4.84 -31.49 -3.68
C ARG A 197 -4.33 -32.01 -5.01
N THR A 198 -4.88 -33.13 -5.50
CA THR A 198 -4.52 -33.68 -6.82
C THR A 198 -4.75 -32.65 -7.93
N SER A 199 -5.88 -31.93 -7.89
CA SER A 199 -6.19 -30.86 -8.86
C SER A 199 -5.19 -29.70 -8.77
N ASP A 200 -4.81 -29.28 -7.56
CA ASP A 200 -3.84 -28.19 -7.35
C ASP A 200 -2.45 -28.57 -7.89
N HIS A 201 -2.00 -29.79 -7.65
CA HIS A 201 -0.72 -30.31 -8.17
C HIS A 201 -0.74 -30.39 -9.71
N ARG A 202 -1.85 -30.84 -10.31
CA ARG A 202 -2.00 -30.84 -11.78
C ARG A 202 -1.95 -29.44 -12.38
N GLN A 203 -2.62 -28.47 -11.75
CA GLN A 203 -2.58 -27.07 -12.19
C GLN A 203 -1.18 -26.47 -12.07
N ALA A 204 -0.47 -26.76 -10.99
CA ALA A 204 0.90 -26.32 -10.82
C ALA A 204 1.83 -26.92 -11.88
N ALA A 205 1.74 -28.23 -12.14
CA ALA A 205 2.49 -28.89 -13.20
C ALA A 205 2.19 -28.28 -14.58
N LEU A 206 0.93 -28.03 -14.90
CA LEU A 206 0.54 -27.37 -16.15
C LEU A 206 1.12 -25.95 -16.23
N ALA A 207 1.03 -25.17 -15.15
CA ALA A 207 1.60 -23.83 -15.11
C ALA A 207 3.12 -23.85 -15.36
N MET A 208 3.85 -24.80 -14.76
CA MET A 208 5.27 -25.00 -14.99
C MET A 208 5.59 -25.34 -16.45
N LEU A 209 4.82 -26.24 -17.06
CA LEU A 209 4.97 -26.61 -18.48
C LEU A 209 4.71 -25.41 -19.42
N GLU A 210 3.77 -24.52 -19.06
CA GLU A 210 3.47 -23.30 -19.81
C GLU A 210 4.40 -22.12 -19.48
N GLY A 211 5.35 -22.28 -18.56
CA GLY A 211 6.22 -21.19 -18.11
C GLY A 211 5.49 -20.07 -17.36
N LYS A 212 4.36 -20.38 -16.71
CA LYS A 212 3.53 -19.45 -15.94
C LYS A 212 3.51 -19.83 -14.45
N THR A 213 3.02 -18.92 -13.61
CA THR A 213 2.72 -19.25 -12.21
C THR A 213 1.30 -19.81 -12.09
N VAL A 214 1.06 -20.66 -11.08
CA VAL A 214 -0.26 -21.26 -10.83
C VAL A 214 -1.35 -20.20 -10.60
N GLY A 215 -0.98 -19.05 -10.03
CA GLY A 215 -1.89 -17.92 -9.86
C GLY A 215 -2.39 -17.35 -11.19
N VAL A 216 -1.48 -17.18 -12.17
CA VAL A 216 -1.83 -16.71 -13.53
C VAL A 216 -2.76 -17.69 -14.23
N LEU A 217 -2.48 -18.99 -14.13
CA LEU A 217 -3.34 -20.02 -14.70
C LEU A 217 -4.76 -19.95 -14.12
N ARG A 218 -4.90 -19.82 -12.79
CA ARG A 218 -6.21 -19.71 -12.13
C ARG A 218 -6.97 -18.43 -12.48
N ASN A 219 -6.29 -17.33 -12.78
CA ASN A 219 -6.90 -16.06 -13.22
C ASN A 219 -7.60 -16.14 -14.59
N GLN A 220 -7.43 -17.22 -15.35
CA GLN A 220 -8.19 -17.47 -16.58
C GLN A 220 -9.62 -17.98 -16.30
N GLY A 221 -9.91 -18.38 -15.05
CA GLY A 221 -11.22 -18.83 -14.62
C GLY A 221 -12.19 -17.70 -14.29
N THR A 222 -13.34 -18.07 -13.73
CA THR A 222 -14.37 -17.11 -13.30
C THR A 222 -14.03 -16.48 -11.94
N MET A 223 -14.60 -15.32 -11.65
CA MET A 223 -14.48 -14.65 -10.35
C MET A 223 -14.87 -15.56 -9.17
N GLN A 224 -15.88 -16.40 -9.36
CA GLN A 224 -16.37 -17.32 -8.35
C GLN A 224 -15.35 -18.44 -8.06
N GLN A 225 -14.67 -18.93 -9.09
CA GLN A 225 -13.57 -19.89 -8.93
C GLN A 225 -12.39 -19.26 -8.17
N LEU A 226 -12.05 -18.01 -8.47
CA LEU A 226 -11.00 -17.28 -7.75
C LEU A 226 -11.30 -17.12 -6.26
N ILE A 227 -12.55 -16.81 -5.93
CA ILE A 227 -13.01 -16.75 -4.54
C ILE A 227 -12.84 -18.11 -3.86
N GLU A 228 -13.25 -19.21 -4.50
CA GLU A 228 -13.09 -20.55 -3.92
C GLU A 228 -11.63 -20.94 -3.67
N TYR A 229 -10.72 -20.60 -4.58
CA TYR A 229 -9.29 -20.77 -4.35
C TYR A 229 -8.80 -19.91 -3.17
N ALA A 230 -9.18 -18.62 -3.14
CA ALA A 230 -8.79 -17.71 -2.08
C ALA A 230 -9.34 -18.15 -0.70
N LYS A 231 -10.55 -18.72 -0.63
CA LYS A 231 -11.14 -19.27 0.62
C LYS A 231 -10.28 -20.41 1.18
N ARG A 232 -9.67 -21.20 0.30
CA ARG A 232 -8.71 -22.27 0.67
C ARG A 232 -7.27 -21.77 0.82
N ARG A 233 -7.07 -20.44 0.77
CA ARG A 233 -5.76 -19.76 0.81
C ARG A 233 -4.82 -20.23 -0.29
N LYS A 234 -5.35 -20.57 -1.46
CA LYS A 234 -4.58 -20.96 -2.64
C LYS A 234 -4.17 -19.71 -3.43
N CYS A 235 -3.03 -19.79 -4.12
CA CYS A 235 -2.50 -18.66 -4.87
C CYS A 235 -3.40 -18.32 -6.07
N VAL A 236 -3.82 -17.06 -6.14
CA VAL A 236 -4.57 -16.44 -7.24
C VAL A 236 -3.90 -15.13 -7.68
N CYS A 237 -2.61 -14.97 -7.38
CA CYS A 237 -1.90 -13.73 -7.65
C CYS A 237 -1.55 -13.58 -9.13
N GLN A 238 -1.37 -12.33 -9.55
CA GLN A 238 -0.87 -12.00 -10.89
C GLN A 238 0.60 -12.41 -11.06
N SER A 239 1.07 -12.44 -12.30
CA SER A 239 2.43 -12.89 -12.68
C SER A 239 3.55 -12.17 -11.95
N ALA A 240 3.36 -10.88 -11.65
CA ALA A 240 4.35 -10.02 -11.00
C ALA A 240 4.42 -10.19 -9.47
N CYS A 241 3.60 -11.05 -8.87
CA CYS A 241 3.63 -11.27 -7.44
C CYS A 241 4.84 -12.11 -7.02
N SER A 242 5.51 -11.70 -5.94
CA SER A 242 6.69 -12.37 -5.39
C SER A 242 6.43 -13.78 -4.90
N CYS A 243 5.22 -14.09 -4.42
CA CYS A 243 4.88 -15.45 -3.99
C CYS A 243 4.64 -16.41 -5.16
N GLY A 244 4.57 -15.92 -6.40
CA GLY A 244 4.07 -16.68 -7.56
C GLY A 244 4.85 -17.97 -7.81
N GLN A 245 6.19 -17.92 -7.77
CA GLN A 245 7.04 -19.08 -8.01
C GLN A 245 6.97 -20.09 -6.87
N ASP A 246 7.17 -19.66 -5.62
CA ASP A 246 7.04 -20.51 -4.44
C ASP A 246 5.70 -21.26 -4.38
N CYS A 247 4.59 -20.56 -4.65
CA CYS A 247 3.25 -21.15 -4.64
C CYS A 247 3.00 -22.09 -5.84
N THR A 248 3.82 -22.01 -6.88
CA THR A 248 3.78 -22.93 -8.02
C THR A 248 4.62 -24.17 -7.73
N GLN A 249 5.78 -24.01 -7.09
CA GLN A 249 6.65 -25.12 -6.69
C GLN A 249 6.10 -25.93 -5.51
N ASP A 250 5.39 -25.28 -4.58
CA ASP A 250 4.69 -25.92 -3.48
C ASP A 250 3.17 -25.59 -3.54
N PRO A 251 2.36 -26.43 -4.23
CA PRO A 251 0.92 -26.23 -4.36
C PRO A 251 0.14 -26.38 -3.05
N ASP A 252 0.74 -26.98 -2.03
CA ASP A 252 0.15 -27.19 -0.71
C ASP A 252 0.38 -26.00 0.23
N ARG A 253 1.35 -25.14 -0.11
CA ARG A 253 1.63 -23.88 0.56
C ARG A 253 0.38 -23.01 0.69
N LEU A 254 0.21 -22.42 1.87
CA LEU A 254 -0.75 -21.33 2.07
C LEU A 254 -0.19 -20.06 1.43
N CYS A 255 -0.92 -19.49 0.49
CA CYS A 255 -0.49 -18.26 -0.15
C CYS A 255 -0.44 -17.11 0.86
N PRO A 256 0.71 -16.41 1.03
CA PRO A 256 0.80 -15.28 1.95
C PRO A 256 -0.09 -14.11 1.53
N CYS A 257 -0.47 -14.05 0.26
CA CYS A 257 -1.31 -13.02 -0.32
C CYS A 257 -2.82 -13.30 -0.21
N ALA A 258 -3.23 -14.43 0.38
CA ALA A 258 -4.63 -14.86 0.39
C ALA A 258 -5.59 -13.86 1.06
N GLU A 259 -5.16 -13.18 2.13
CA GLU A 259 -5.96 -12.19 2.86
C GLU A 259 -6.35 -11.01 2.00
N TRP A 260 -5.37 -10.30 1.45
CA TRP A 260 -5.65 -9.12 0.64
C TRP A 260 -6.34 -9.49 -0.68
N ASN A 261 -6.03 -10.65 -1.28
CA ASN A 261 -6.74 -11.12 -2.46
C ASN A 261 -8.23 -11.34 -2.15
N MET A 262 -8.53 -11.99 -1.02
CA MET A 262 -9.93 -12.19 -0.62
C MET A 262 -10.66 -10.86 -0.43
N ILE A 263 -10.03 -9.87 0.22
CA ILE A 263 -10.61 -8.54 0.39
C ILE A 263 -10.93 -7.90 -0.96
N LEU A 264 -9.97 -7.88 -1.90
CA LEU A 264 -10.16 -7.30 -3.24
C LEU A 264 -11.24 -8.03 -4.05
N LEU A 265 -11.28 -9.37 -3.99
CA LEU A 265 -12.29 -10.16 -4.69
C LEU A 265 -13.69 -9.89 -4.12
N LEU A 266 -13.83 -9.84 -2.80
CA LEU A 266 -15.12 -9.56 -2.15
C LEU A 266 -15.61 -8.15 -2.43
N SER A 267 -14.72 -7.13 -2.47
CA SER A 267 -15.13 -5.77 -2.83
C SER A 267 -15.66 -5.68 -4.27
N GLN A 268 -15.16 -6.52 -5.18
CA GLN A 268 -15.60 -6.54 -6.58
C GLN A 268 -16.92 -7.30 -6.80
N VAL A 269 -17.23 -8.31 -5.97
CA VAL A 269 -18.45 -9.13 -6.11
C VAL A 269 -19.61 -8.60 -5.30
N ASN A 270 -19.36 -7.98 -4.15
CA ASN A 270 -20.42 -7.47 -3.29
C ASN A 270 -21.05 -6.21 -3.89
N ALA A 271 -22.27 -6.33 -4.41
CA ALA A 271 -23.04 -5.19 -4.94
C ALA A 271 -23.50 -4.23 -3.83
N ASN A 272 -23.65 -4.71 -2.60
CA ASN A 272 -24.16 -3.94 -1.47
C ASN A 272 -23.03 -3.38 -0.60
N ARG A 273 -23.31 -2.27 0.08
CA ARG A 273 -22.37 -1.61 1.02
C ARG A 273 -21.99 -2.44 2.25
N GLY A 274 -22.68 -3.55 2.52
CA GLY A 274 -22.44 -4.39 3.71
C GLY A 274 -22.77 -3.67 5.03
N THR A 275 -22.15 -4.11 6.12
CA THR A 275 -22.38 -3.57 7.49
C THR A 275 -21.39 -2.48 7.89
N LEU A 276 -20.24 -2.41 7.23
CA LEU A 276 -19.20 -1.41 7.52
C LEU A 276 -19.54 -0.08 6.82
N GLY A 277 -19.24 1.05 7.46
CA GLY A 277 -19.34 2.37 6.85
C GLY A 277 -18.27 2.60 5.78
N ILE A 278 -18.47 3.60 4.90
CA ILE A 278 -17.55 3.89 3.79
C ILE A 278 -16.10 4.06 4.23
N ARG A 279 -15.83 4.79 5.32
CA ARG A 279 -14.48 4.98 5.84
C ARG A 279 -13.81 3.68 6.21
N ASP A 280 -14.53 2.78 6.88
CA ASP A 280 -14.01 1.49 7.31
C ASP A 280 -13.71 0.60 6.10
N ARG A 281 -14.63 0.54 5.13
CA ARG A 281 -14.42 -0.20 3.88
C ARG A 281 -13.23 0.34 3.09
N CYS A 282 -13.13 1.65 2.92
CA CYS A 282 -12.00 2.29 2.26
C CYS A 282 -10.69 2.02 3.01
N THR A 283 -10.69 2.02 4.35
CA THR A 283 -9.49 1.72 5.16
C THR A 283 -9.04 0.26 4.98
N VAL A 284 -9.97 -0.69 5.01
CA VAL A 284 -9.69 -2.11 4.74
C VAL A 284 -9.18 -2.32 3.32
N LEU A 285 -9.81 -1.66 2.34
CA LEU A 285 -9.40 -1.71 0.94
C LEU A 285 -8.01 -1.09 0.72
N SER A 286 -7.72 0.06 1.34
CA SER A 286 -6.39 0.69 1.28
C SER A 286 -5.29 -0.22 1.82
N LYS A 287 -5.56 -0.94 2.92
CA LYS A 287 -4.63 -1.97 3.43
C LYS A 287 -4.40 -3.05 2.39
N ALA A 288 -5.46 -3.61 1.82
CA ALA A 288 -5.37 -4.68 0.83
C ALA A 288 -4.60 -4.25 -0.44
N VAL A 289 -4.89 -3.05 -0.95
CA VAL A 289 -4.17 -2.46 -2.09
C VAL A 289 -2.70 -2.24 -1.76
N PHE A 290 -2.38 -1.71 -0.58
CA PHE A 290 -0.98 -1.53 -0.19
C PHE A 290 -0.24 -2.88 -0.07
N GLN A 291 -0.90 -3.92 0.43
CA GLN A 291 -0.35 -5.26 0.49
C GLN A 291 -0.19 -5.88 -0.90
N GLU A 292 -1.10 -5.64 -1.85
CA GLU A 292 -0.95 -6.02 -3.26
C GLU A 292 0.32 -5.37 -3.85
N LEU A 293 0.46 -4.06 -3.73
CA LEU A 293 1.61 -3.31 -4.25
C LEU A 293 2.93 -3.75 -3.60
N SER A 294 2.91 -4.02 -2.30
CA SER A 294 4.07 -4.54 -1.56
C SER A 294 4.43 -5.98 -1.95
N SER A 295 3.49 -6.74 -2.51
CA SER A 295 3.71 -8.11 -2.97
C SER A 295 4.26 -8.17 -4.40
N ILE A 296 4.28 -7.06 -5.13
CA ILE A 296 4.91 -6.98 -6.45
C ILE A 296 6.42 -7.18 -6.31
N ARG A 297 7.01 -8.01 -7.17
CA ARG A 297 8.46 -8.24 -7.16
C ARG A 297 9.23 -6.96 -7.46
N GLU A 298 10.41 -6.84 -6.88
CA GLU A 298 11.27 -5.67 -7.05
C GLU A 298 11.94 -5.61 -8.44
N ASP A 299 11.96 -6.73 -9.17
CA ASP A 299 12.57 -6.88 -10.50
C ASP A 299 11.63 -6.52 -11.66
N VAL A 300 10.36 -6.23 -11.40
CA VAL A 300 9.40 -5.88 -12.46
C VAL A 300 9.34 -4.38 -12.72
N ASP A 301 8.94 -4.03 -13.94
CA ASP A 301 8.80 -2.64 -14.36
C ASP A 301 7.79 -1.85 -13.50
N VAL A 302 8.09 -0.58 -13.20
CA VAL A 302 7.22 0.34 -12.45
C VAL A 302 5.84 0.49 -13.11
N PHE A 303 5.73 0.26 -14.42
CA PHE A 303 4.47 0.16 -15.14
C PHE A 303 3.48 -0.82 -14.50
N VAL A 304 3.95 -1.95 -13.95
CA VAL A 304 3.10 -2.93 -13.27
C VAL A 304 2.49 -2.35 -12.00
N ILE A 305 3.24 -1.54 -11.25
CA ILE A 305 2.74 -0.79 -10.09
C ILE A 305 1.64 0.17 -10.53
N GLY A 306 1.83 0.86 -11.68
CA GLY A 306 0.82 1.74 -12.26
C GLY A 306 -0.47 1.02 -12.65
N LEU A 307 -0.38 -0.17 -13.26
CA LEU A 307 -1.55 -0.99 -13.58
C LEU A 307 -2.32 -1.41 -12.32
N ALA A 308 -1.61 -1.85 -11.27
CA ALA A 308 -2.23 -2.23 -10.00
C ALA A 308 -2.92 -1.03 -9.33
N LEU A 309 -2.30 0.15 -9.33
CA LEU A 309 -2.91 1.37 -8.79
C LEU A 309 -4.14 1.82 -9.60
N ASN A 310 -4.09 1.77 -10.93
CA ASN A 310 -5.25 2.09 -11.76
C ASN A 310 -6.42 1.14 -11.49
N ARG A 311 -6.15 -0.16 -11.32
CA ARG A 311 -7.16 -1.13 -10.88
C ARG A 311 -7.73 -0.74 -9.51
N ALA A 312 -6.88 -0.39 -8.55
CA ALA A 312 -7.30 0.00 -7.21
C ALA A 312 -8.23 1.24 -7.25
N VAL A 313 -7.89 2.27 -8.02
CA VAL A 313 -8.73 3.48 -8.18
C VAL A 313 -10.13 3.11 -8.68
N ARG A 314 -10.25 2.16 -9.62
CA ARG A 314 -11.55 1.66 -10.08
C ARG A 314 -12.33 0.99 -8.94
N ILE A 315 -11.70 0.15 -8.13
CA ILE A 315 -12.36 -0.54 -7.01
C ILE A 315 -12.84 0.48 -5.96
N PHE A 316 -12.04 1.51 -5.66
CA PHE A 316 -12.49 2.60 -4.79
C PHE A 316 -13.70 3.35 -5.40
N GLY A 317 -13.71 3.59 -6.71
CA GLY A 317 -14.84 4.18 -7.41
C GLY A 317 -16.12 3.34 -7.27
N GLU A 318 -16.02 2.02 -7.40
CA GLU A 318 -17.12 1.07 -7.18
C GLU A 318 -17.65 1.15 -5.74
N GLU A 319 -16.76 1.24 -4.73
CA GLU A 319 -17.17 1.43 -3.32
C GLU A 319 -17.89 2.77 -3.08
N MET A 320 -17.47 3.84 -3.74
CA MET A 320 -18.16 5.13 -3.67
C MET A 320 -19.53 5.08 -4.35
N GLN A 321 -19.66 4.38 -5.49
CA GLN A 321 -20.94 4.17 -6.16
C GLN A 321 -21.93 3.43 -5.26
N LYS A 322 -21.50 2.41 -4.52
CA LYS A 322 -22.36 1.69 -3.57
C LYS A 322 -22.98 2.62 -2.53
N GLU A 323 -22.27 3.65 -2.05
CA GLU A 323 -22.85 4.64 -1.13
C GLU A 323 -23.85 5.57 -1.82
N LEU A 324 -23.57 6.01 -3.05
CA LEU A 324 -24.47 6.90 -3.78
C LEU A 324 -25.81 6.21 -4.10
N PHE A 325 -25.78 4.93 -4.48
CA PHE A 325 -26.98 4.17 -4.83
C PHE A 325 -27.71 3.57 -3.63
N ALA A 326 -27.03 3.34 -2.50
CA ALA A 326 -27.68 2.87 -1.26
C ALA A 326 -28.67 3.89 -0.66
N GLY A 327 -28.59 5.17 -1.06
CA GLY A 327 -29.53 6.22 -0.64
C GLY A 327 -30.71 6.45 -1.60
N ILE A 328 -30.94 5.56 -2.57
CA ILE A 328 -32.02 5.62 -3.58
C ILE A 328 -33.07 4.50 -3.38
N ILE A 329 -32.84 3.57 -2.44
CA ILE A 329 -33.76 2.48 -2.05
C ILE A 329 -34.27 2.76 -0.64
#